data_AF-A0ABD5DJ48-F1
#
_entry.id   AF-A0ABD5DJ48-F1
#
_cell.length_a   1.000
_cell.length_b   1.000
_cell.length_c   1.000
_cell.angle_alpha   90.00
_cell.angle_beta   90.00
_cell.angle_gamma   90.00
#
_symmetry.space_group_name_H-M   'P 1'
#
loop_
_entity.id
_entity.type
_entity.pdbx_description
1 polymer ?
#
loop_
_entity_poly.entity_id
_entity_poly.type
_entity_poly.pdbx_seq_one_letter_code
_entity_poly.pdbx_strand_id
1 'polypeptide(L)'
;VMYCTGGIRCEKASAWMKHNGFNKVWHIEGGIIEYARRAREQGLPVRFIGKNFVFDERMGERISNDVIAHCHQCGAPCDTHTN
;
A
#
# COMPACT_ATOMS: atom_id res chain seq x y z
N VAL A 1 -7.12 -4.90 -10.81
CA VAL A 1 -5.93 -5.21 -9.98
C VAL A 1 -6.21 -4.72 -8.57
N MET A 2 -5.97 -5.54 -7.55
CA MET A 2 -6.16 -5.18 -6.14
C MET A 2 -4.83 -5.17 -5.40
N TYR A 3 -4.75 -4.38 -4.34
CA TYR A 3 -3.61 -4.37 -3.44
C TYR A 3 -4.05 -3.99 -2.03
N CYS A 4 -3.27 -4.44 -1.06
CA CYS A 4 -3.36 -4.02 0.33
C CYS A 4 -1.95 -4.05 0.94
N THR A 5 -1.79 -3.66 2.20
CA THR A 5 -0.47 -3.56 2.87
C THR A 5 0.39 -4.83 2.68
N GLY A 6 -0.16 -6.01 3.02
CA GLY A 6 0.57 -7.29 3.00
C GLY A 6 -0.13 -8.44 2.25
N GLY A 7 -1.02 -8.14 1.30
CA GLY A 7 -1.64 -9.15 0.42
C GLY A 7 -2.86 -9.90 0.99
N ILE A 8 -2.93 -10.21 2.29
CA ILE A 8 -3.95 -11.12 2.87
C ILE A 8 -5.42 -10.77 2.58
N ARG A 9 -5.75 -9.47 2.52
CA ARG A 9 -7.13 -9.03 2.17
C ARG A 9 -7.43 -9.29 0.70
N CYS A 10 -6.44 -9.14 -0.17
CA CYS A 10 -6.58 -9.37 -1.61
C CYS A 10 -6.67 -10.85 -1.96
N GLU A 11 -6.06 -11.74 -1.16
CA GLU A 11 -6.24 -13.19 -1.29
C GLU A 11 -7.72 -13.55 -1.14
N LYS A 12 -8.31 -13.19 0.00
CA LYS A 12 -9.74 -13.44 0.29
C LYS A 12 -10.66 -12.77 -0.73
N ALA A 13 -10.43 -11.49 -1.03
CA ALA A 13 -11.25 -10.75 -1.98
C ALA A 13 -11.18 -11.34 -3.40
N SER A 14 -9.99 -11.78 -3.83
CA SER A 14 -9.81 -12.39 -5.16
C SER A 14 -10.48 -13.74 -5.29
N ALA A 15 -10.44 -14.57 -4.24
CA ALA A 15 -11.16 -15.85 -4.19
C ALA A 15 -12.68 -15.61 -4.27
N TRP A 16 -13.19 -14.65 -3.50
CA TRP A 16 -14.60 -14.27 -3.54
C TRP A 16 -15.01 -13.75 -4.93
N MET A 17 -14.23 -12.86 -5.56
CA MET A 17 -14.52 -12.37 -6.91
C MET A 17 -14.53 -13.51 -7.93
N LYS A 18 -13.54 -14.40 -7.91
CA LYS A 18 -13.52 -15.56 -8.82
C LYS A 18 -14.75 -16.45 -8.63
N HIS A 19 -15.15 -16.71 -7.38
CA HIS A 19 -16.36 -17.46 -7.07
C HIS A 19 -17.63 -16.80 -7.63
N ASN A 20 -17.69 -15.47 -7.67
CA ASN A 20 -18.80 -14.69 -8.23
C ASN A 20 -18.69 -14.47 -9.75
N GLY A 21 -17.89 -15.25 -10.47
CA GLY A 21 -17.82 -15.23 -11.93
C GLY A 21 -16.97 -14.12 -12.54
N PHE A 22 -16.18 -13.41 -11.74
CA PHE A 22 -15.22 -12.45 -12.27
C PHE A 22 -14.01 -13.19 -12.86
N ASN A 23 -13.83 -13.10 -14.17
CA ASN A 23 -12.79 -13.84 -14.91
C ASN A 23 -11.43 -13.14 -14.95
N LYS A 24 -11.38 -11.83 -14.67
CA LYS A 24 -10.21 -10.97 -14.81
C LYS A 24 -9.82 -10.37 -13.46
N VAL A 25 -9.34 -11.23 -12.56
CA VAL A 25 -9.00 -10.88 -11.18
C VAL A 25 -7.49 -11.03 -10.98
N TRP A 26 -6.83 -9.94 -10.63
CA TRP A 26 -5.40 -9.90 -10.31
C TRP A 26 -5.18 -9.10 -9.04
N HIS A 27 -4.17 -9.47 -8.25
CA HIS A 27 -3.69 -8.69 -7.13
C HIS A 27 -2.17 -8.63 -7.11
N ILE A 28 -1.61 -7.73 -6.30
CA ILE A 28 -0.18 -7.71 -5.99
C ILE A 28 0.12 -8.75 -4.92
N GLU A 29 0.88 -9.79 -5.30
CA GLU A 29 1.37 -10.81 -4.37
C GLU A 29 2.24 -10.16 -3.28
N GLY A 30 1.97 -10.48 -2.01
CA GLY A 30 2.65 -9.88 -0.86
C GLY A 30 2.30 -8.40 -0.59
N GLY A 31 1.41 -7.80 -1.39
CA GLY A 31 0.93 -6.43 -1.18
C GLY A 31 1.96 -5.34 -1.46
N ILE A 32 1.69 -4.13 -0.94
CA ILE A 32 2.52 -2.94 -1.19
C ILE A 32 3.94 -3.10 -0.62
N ILE A 33 4.09 -3.74 0.53
CA ILE A 33 5.40 -3.96 1.16
C ILE A 33 6.31 -4.78 0.24
N GLU A 34 5.82 -5.92 -0.25
CA GLU A 34 6.59 -6.80 -1.13
C GLU A 34 6.83 -6.16 -2.50
N TYR A 35 5.83 -5.44 -3.04
CA TYR A 35 5.99 -4.65 -4.26
C TYR A 35 7.15 -3.65 -4.17
N ALA A 36 7.19 -2.84 -3.10
CA ALA A 36 8.22 -1.84 -2.92
C ALA A 36 9.61 -2.49 -2.74
N ARG A 37 9.68 -3.61 -1.99
CA ARG A 37 10.93 -4.38 -1.81
C ARG A 37 11.46 -4.90 -3.14
N ARG A 38 10.66 -5.65 -3.90
CA ARG A 38 11.05 -6.22 -5.20
C ARG A 38 11.44 -5.15 -6.21
N ALA A 39 10.68 -4.05 -6.27
CA ALA A 39 10.99 -2.95 -7.18
C ALA A 39 12.35 -2.30 -6.86
N ARG A 40 12.64 -2.03 -5.58
CA ARG A 40 13.92 -1.48 -5.14
C ARG A 40 15.09 -2.44 -5.43
N GLU A 41 14.93 -3.73 -5.12
CA GLU A 41 15.96 -4.76 -5.38
C GLU A 41 16.30 -4.89 -6.87
N GLN A 42 15.31 -4.70 -7.73
CA GLN A 42 15.47 -4.80 -9.19
C GLN A 42 15.83 -3.45 -9.85
N GLY A 43 15.99 -2.37 -9.07
CA GLY A 43 16.23 -1.03 -9.61
C GLY A 43 15.08 -0.49 -10.48
N LEU A 44 13.85 -0.99 -10.26
CA LEU A 44 12.65 -0.59 -11.00
C LEU A 44 12.02 0.67 -10.41
N PRO A 45 11.33 1.48 -11.23
CA PRO A 45 10.60 2.64 -10.74
C PRO A 45 9.46 2.23 -9.80
N VAL A 46 9.47 2.78 -8.58
CA VAL A 46 8.39 2.65 -7.60
C VAL A 46 7.30 3.67 -7.93
N ARG A 47 6.07 3.19 -8.15
CA ARG A 47 4.90 4.02 -8.51
C ARG A 47 3.98 4.31 -7.33
N PHE A 48 4.21 3.68 -6.18
CA PHE A 48 3.47 4.02 -4.97
C PHE A 48 3.99 5.34 -4.42
N ILE A 49 3.07 6.26 -4.12
CA ILE A 49 3.36 7.62 -3.69
C ILE A 49 3.04 7.75 -2.20
N GLY A 50 4.01 8.24 -1.43
CA GLY A 50 3.91 8.57 -0.02
C GLY A 50 4.22 7.42 0.95
N LYS A 51 3.49 7.42 2.07
CA LYS A 51 3.69 6.50 3.19
C LYS A 51 2.58 5.45 3.20
N ASN A 52 2.96 4.18 3.25
CA ASN A 52 2.03 3.07 3.36
C ASN A 52 1.72 2.78 4.83
N PHE A 53 0.45 2.76 5.22
CA PHE A 53 0.06 2.49 6.61
C PHE A 53 0.39 1.05 7.02
N VAL A 54 0.97 0.88 8.21
CA VAL A 54 1.25 -0.43 8.84
C VAL A 54 0.63 -0.49 10.23
N PHE A 55 0.22 -1.67 10.65
CA PHE A 55 -0.54 -1.91 11.89
C PHE A 55 0.38 -2.27 13.06
N ASP A 56 1.36 -1.41 13.31
CA ASP A 56 2.29 -1.49 14.45
C ASP A 56 2.77 -0.08 14.82
N GLU A 57 3.68 0.00 15.80
CA GLU A 57 4.20 1.26 16.35
C GLU A 57 4.82 2.20 15.31
N ARG A 58 5.23 1.69 14.14
CA ARG A 58 5.79 2.53 13.06
C ARG A 58 4.73 3.43 12.44
N MET A 59 3.45 3.07 12.53
CA MET A 59 2.28 3.74 11.94
C MET A 59 2.28 3.92 10.41
N GLY A 60 3.42 3.76 9.77
CA GLY A 60 3.54 3.65 8.33
C GLY A 60 4.98 3.46 7.89
N GLU A 61 5.16 2.89 6.71
CA GLU A 61 6.44 2.73 6.02
C GLU A 61 6.55 3.77 4.90
N ARG A 62 7.65 4.52 4.88
CA ARG A 62 7.91 5.48 3.79
C ARG A 62 8.25 4.72 2.52
N ILE A 63 7.41 4.84 1.50
CA ILE A 63 7.63 4.17 0.21
C ILE A 63 8.27 5.14 -0.79
N SER A 64 7.78 6.38 -0.87
CA SER A 64 8.41 7.49 -1.60
C SER A 64 8.59 8.73 -0.71
N ASN A 65 9.28 9.74 -1.22
CA ASN A 65 9.53 11.01 -0.51
C ASN A 65 8.34 11.99 -0.58
N ASP A 66 7.28 11.63 -1.32
CA ASP A 66 6.14 12.50 -1.52
C ASP A 66 5.29 12.61 -0.24
N VAL A 67 5.01 13.85 0.19
CA VAL A 67 4.06 14.12 1.28
C VAL A 67 2.72 14.49 0.65
N ILE A 68 1.76 13.57 0.69
CA ILE A 68 0.44 13.71 0.02
C ILE A 68 -0.67 14.21 0.93
N ALA A 69 -0.39 14.38 2.23
CA ALA A 69 -1.36 14.72 3.25
C ALA A 69 -0.97 16.03 3.96
N HIS A 70 -1.94 16.60 4.68
CA HIS A 70 -1.76 17.79 5.49
C HIS A 70 -2.14 17.48 6.94
N CYS A 71 -1.47 18.14 7.88
CA CYS A 71 -1.79 18.03 9.30
C CYS A 71 -3.22 18.54 9.55
N HIS A 72 -4.03 17.73 10.25
CA HIS A 72 -5.42 18.10 10.57
C HIS A 72 -5.53 19.23 11.62
N GLN A 73 -4.43 19.57 12.30
CA GLN A 73 -4.39 20.63 13.33
C GLN A 73 -3.91 21.97 12.75
N CYS A 74 -2.84 21.95 11.96
CA CYS A 74 -2.20 23.19 11.47
C CYS A 74 -2.24 23.37 9.94
N GLY A 75 -2.71 22.38 9.17
CA GLY A 75 -2.81 22.44 7.72
C GLY A 75 -1.48 22.37 6.96
N ALA A 76 -0.33 22.32 7.63
CA ALA A 76 0.97 22.16 6.97
C ALA A 76 1.12 20.76 6.33
N PRO A 77 1.89 20.61 5.23
CA PRO A 77 2.20 19.29 4.66
C PRO A 77 2.77 18.35 5.72
N CYS A 78 2.12 17.20 5.92
CA CYS A 78 2.49 16.24 6.95
C CYS A 78 1.97 14.83 6.61
N ASP A 79 2.83 13.83 6.75
CA ASP A 79 2.51 12.41 6.62
C ASP A 79 2.77 11.61 7.92
N THR A 80 2.93 12.33 9.03
CA THR A 80 3.01 11.77 10.38
C THR A 80 1.70 12.03 11.10
N HIS A 81 1.15 10.99 11.73
CA HIS A 81 -0.05 11.07 12.53
C HIS A 81 0.27 10.79 14.00
N THR A 82 -0.11 11.73 14.85
CA THR A 82 -0.15 11.60 16.31
C THR A 82 -1.54 12.05 16.76
N ASN A 83 -2.05 11.44 17.82
CA ASN A 83 -3.31 11.86 18.47
C ASN A 83 -3.03 13.02 19.42
#